data_AF-K0NM67-F1
#
_entry.id   AF-K0NM67-F1
#
_cell.length_a   1.000
_cell.length_b   1.000
_cell.length_c   1.000
_cell.angle_alpha   90.00
_cell.angle_beta   90.00
_cell.angle_gamma   90.00
#
_symmetry.space_group_name_H-M   'P 1'
#
loop_
_entity.id
_entity.type
_entity.pdbx_description
1 polymer ?
#
loop_
_entity_poly.entity_id
_entity_poly.type
_entity_poly.pdbx_seq_one_letter_code
_entity_poly.pdbx_strand_id
1 'polypeptide(L)'
;MTNKKWQIVWLLPLIWLSLFSGEKVGAQSVSYQTYKYGTSENSMASGYYARPAEVTVQNGQYLVTMTIKTKKALTAWPVTVLSVAGQSPSNVKKTKDSNFYYYAYSFYSQDLSKAVSSKIKIDVPGTYQATHQISFKFDQASLPSLKKASASQKTASQNSTSKEKTSQASQTNNSSSDAAVAKQVLDLEKEVKAKEKKLNKKEDTLAARAQSLNQRSQAVNAASQRNFFFLLFGGILVLGLFVLDILGLIYLMRKSKQQKEQ
;
A
#
# COMPACT_ATOMS: atom_id res chain seq x y z
N MET A 1 -37.69 -1.32 -58.13
CA MET A 1 -37.79 -2.48 -57.23
C MET A 1 -36.39 -2.82 -56.72
N THR A 2 -36.20 -2.70 -55.39
CA THR A 2 -35.30 -3.48 -54.51
C THR A 2 -33.85 -3.75 -54.92
N ASN A 3 -32.81 -3.54 -54.11
CA ASN A 3 -32.66 -2.96 -52.78
C ASN A 3 -31.15 -2.81 -52.51
N LYS A 4 -30.74 -1.62 -52.06
CA LYS A 4 -29.49 -1.37 -51.32
C LYS A 4 -29.37 -2.34 -50.14
N LYS A 5 -28.22 -3.01 -49.93
CA LYS A 5 -27.75 -3.41 -48.58
C LYS A 5 -26.22 -3.38 -48.47
N TRP A 6 -25.76 -2.30 -47.82
CA TRP A 6 -24.58 -2.15 -46.95
C TRP A 6 -23.16 -2.22 -47.53
N GLN A 7 -22.64 -1.03 -47.85
CA GLN A 7 -21.23 -0.68 -48.07
C GLN A 7 -20.64 0.13 -46.90
N ILE A 8 -21.14 -0.02 -45.67
CA ILE A 8 -20.72 0.83 -44.55
C ILE A 8 -20.46 -0.06 -43.33
N VAL A 9 -19.40 0.29 -42.61
CA VAL A 9 -18.85 -0.30 -41.38
C VAL A 9 -17.78 -1.36 -41.64
N TRP A 10 -16.51 -0.93 -41.75
CA TRP A 10 -15.35 -1.58 -41.13
C TRP A 10 -14.14 -0.62 -41.02
N LEU A 11 -14.40 0.65 -40.67
CA LEU A 11 -13.36 1.66 -40.42
C LEU A 11 -13.26 2.07 -38.94
N LEU A 12 -13.51 1.15 -38.00
CA LEU A 12 -13.18 1.33 -36.58
C LEU A 12 -12.80 -0.03 -35.99
N PRO A 13 -11.49 -0.28 -35.79
CA PRO A 13 -11.01 -0.36 -34.42
C PRO A 13 -9.60 0.28 -34.30
N LEU A 14 -9.49 1.59 -34.51
CA LEU A 14 -8.27 2.35 -34.19
C LEU A 14 -8.46 3.33 -33.02
N ILE A 15 -9.59 3.24 -32.30
CA ILE A 15 -9.91 4.07 -31.14
C ILE A 15 -10.13 3.18 -29.90
N TRP A 16 -9.20 2.24 -29.67
CA TRP A 16 -9.12 1.50 -28.40
C TRP A 16 -7.66 1.31 -27.95
N LEU A 17 -6.79 2.26 -28.29
CA LEU A 17 -5.39 2.25 -27.88
C LEU A 17 -4.91 3.63 -27.39
N SER A 18 -5.76 4.36 -26.66
CA SER A 18 -5.39 5.68 -26.11
C SER A 18 -5.90 5.95 -24.68
N LEU A 19 -6.35 4.94 -23.93
CA LEU A 19 -6.77 5.09 -22.53
C LEU A 19 -5.90 4.32 -21.51
N PHE A 20 -4.74 3.81 -21.91
CA PHE A 20 -3.77 3.24 -20.97
C PHE A 20 -2.44 4.02 -21.00
N SER A 21 -2.53 5.34 -20.94
CA SER A 21 -1.44 6.17 -20.41
C SER A 21 -1.40 5.97 -18.90
N GLY A 22 -1.03 4.77 -18.45
CA GLY A 22 -0.60 4.56 -17.08
C GLY A 22 0.67 5.37 -16.90
N GLU A 23 0.58 6.51 -16.21
CA GLU A 23 1.76 7.19 -15.67
C GLU A 23 2.60 6.12 -14.97
N LYS A 24 3.77 5.79 -15.55
CA LYS A 24 4.78 5.00 -14.86
C LYS A 24 5.32 5.86 -13.74
N VAL A 25 4.60 5.91 -12.62
CA VAL A 25 5.13 6.47 -11.38
C VAL A 25 6.27 5.54 -10.98
N GLY A 26 7.50 5.99 -11.20
CA GLY A 26 8.69 5.24 -10.83
C GLY A 26 8.67 4.92 -9.34
N ALA A 27 8.82 3.65 -8.99
CA ALA A 27 8.96 3.24 -7.60
C ALA A 27 10.30 3.75 -7.06
N GLN A 28 10.25 4.46 -5.94
CA GLN A 28 11.44 4.98 -5.27
C GLN A 28 11.92 3.97 -4.23
N SER A 29 13.23 3.73 -4.21
CA SER A 29 13.87 2.87 -3.21
C SER A 29 14.06 3.64 -1.90
N VAL A 30 13.41 3.18 -0.83
CA VAL A 30 13.39 3.84 0.48
C VAL A 30 13.98 2.93 1.54
N SER A 31 15.08 3.38 2.17
CA SER A 31 15.70 2.70 3.29
C SER A 31 14.80 2.73 4.53
N TYR A 32 14.89 1.69 5.36
CA TYR A 32 14.14 1.62 6.61
C TYR A 32 14.84 0.72 7.63
N GLN A 33 14.50 0.90 8.90
CA GLN A 33 14.90 0.03 10.01
C GLN A 33 13.69 -0.73 10.57
N THR A 34 13.94 -1.89 11.16
CA THR A 34 12.94 -2.73 11.82
C THR A 34 13.24 -2.82 13.31
N TYR A 35 12.29 -2.40 14.14
CA TYR A 35 12.41 -2.34 15.59
C TYR A 35 11.47 -3.31 16.29
N LYS A 36 11.82 -3.68 17.53
CA LYS A 36 10.88 -4.34 18.44
C LYS A 36 9.70 -3.38 18.66
N TYR A 37 8.50 -3.94 18.75
CA TYR A 37 7.28 -3.16 18.85
C TYR A 37 7.33 -2.14 20.00
N GLY A 38 6.98 -0.89 19.70
CA GLY A 38 6.92 0.18 20.70
C GLY A 38 8.27 0.70 21.19
N THR A 39 9.39 0.26 20.61
CA THR A 39 10.74 0.66 21.04
C THR A 39 11.59 1.15 19.87
N SER A 40 12.81 1.63 20.18
CA SER A 40 13.85 1.92 19.17
C SER A 40 14.94 0.84 19.10
N GLU A 41 14.72 -0.33 19.72
CA GLU A 41 15.68 -1.44 19.69
C GLU A 41 15.52 -2.26 18.41
N ASN A 42 16.63 -2.60 17.75
CA ASN A 42 16.60 -3.39 16.52
C ASN A 42 15.91 -4.74 16.74
N SER A 43 15.02 -5.12 15.82
CA SER A 43 14.33 -6.40 15.86
C SER A 43 15.15 -7.51 15.22
N MET A 44 15.07 -8.72 15.77
CA MET A 44 15.56 -9.92 15.08
C MET A 44 14.87 -10.12 13.72
N ALA A 45 13.65 -9.61 13.56
CA ALA A 45 12.94 -9.64 12.29
C ALA A 45 13.72 -8.92 11.16
N SER A 46 14.57 -7.95 11.49
CA SER A 46 15.38 -7.18 10.54
C SER A 46 16.21 -8.07 9.58
N GLY A 47 16.62 -9.27 10.02
CA GLY A 47 17.36 -10.22 9.18
C GLY A 47 16.55 -10.92 8.09
N TYR A 48 15.22 -10.84 8.16
CA TYR A 48 14.31 -11.49 7.21
C TYR A 48 13.64 -10.51 6.24
N TYR A 49 13.88 -9.21 6.40
CA TYR A 49 13.29 -8.18 5.55
C TYR A 49 14.34 -7.68 4.54
N ALA A 50 14.02 -7.79 3.26
CA ALA A 50 14.86 -7.24 2.19
C ALA A 50 14.79 -5.71 2.20
N ARG A 51 15.94 -5.06 2.01
CA ARG A 51 16.08 -3.61 1.94
C ARG A 51 16.69 -3.21 0.59
N PRO A 52 16.33 -2.05 0.03
CA PRO A 52 15.33 -1.08 0.52
C PRO A 52 13.88 -1.54 0.26
N ALA A 53 12.90 -0.79 0.77
CA ALA A 53 11.50 -0.93 0.38
C ALA A 53 11.23 -0.15 -0.91
N GLU A 54 10.21 -0.56 -1.68
CA GLU A 54 9.75 0.20 -2.84
C GLU A 54 8.57 1.09 -2.45
N VAL A 55 8.61 2.37 -2.78
CA VAL A 55 7.56 3.34 -2.45
C VAL A 55 7.09 4.06 -3.71
N THR A 56 5.80 3.97 -3.99
CA THR A 56 5.13 4.75 -5.04
C THR A 56 4.09 5.68 -4.43
N VAL A 57 3.64 6.68 -5.19
CA VAL A 57 2.51 7.53 -4.80
C VAL A 57 1.29 7.15 -5.63
N GLN A 58 0.22 6.74 -4.97
CA GLN A 58 -1.07 6.43 -5.59
C GLN A 58 -2.19 7.18 -4.88
N ASN A 59 -3.00 7.92 -5.64
CA ASN A 59 -4.15 8.67 -5.13
C ASN A 59 -3.80 9.57 -3.92
N GLY A 60 -2.62 10.22 -3.97
CA GLY A 60 -2.15 11.11 -2.92
C GLY A 60 -1.66 10.42 -1.64
N GLN A 61 -1.42 9.11 -1.67
CA GLN A 61 -0.91 8.32 -0.54
C GLN A 61 0.31 7.51 -0.99
N TYR A 62 1.18 7.16 -0.05
CA TYR A 62 2.23 6.19 -0.30
C TYR A 62 1.63 4.79 -0.46
N LEU A 63 2.07 4.07 -1.47
CA LEU A 63 1.97 2.62 -1.55
C LEU A 63 3.38 2.07 -1.33
N VAL A 64 3.59 1.47 -0.17
CA VAL A 64 4.87 0.89 0.25
C VAL A 64 4.82 -0.60 0.02
N THR A 65 5.79 -1.15 -0.72
CA THR A 65 5.97 -2.58 -0.92
C THR A 65 7.19 -3.05 -0.14
N MET A 66 6.97 -4.03 0.73
CA MET A 66 7.98 -4.68 1.54
C MET A 66 8.14 -6.14 1.13
N THR A 67 9.35 -6.68 1.28
CA THR A 67 9.64 -8.07 0.94
C THR A 67 10.27 -8.80 2.11
N ILE A 68 9.67 -9.92 2.50
CA ILE A 68 10.24 -10.87 3.44
C ILE A 68 10.99 -11.96 2.64
N LYS A 69 12.25 -12.21 3.00
CA LYS A 69 13.13 -13.21 2.41
C LYS A 69 13.47 -14.28 3.46
N THR A 70 13.15 -15.52 3.15
CA THR A 70 13.39 -16.67 4.05
C THR A 70 14.05 -17.81 3.29
N LYS A 71 14.97 -18.53 3.94
CA LYS A 71 15.64 -19.71 3.33
C LYS A 71 14.62 -20.83 3.09
N LYS A 72 14.78 -21.57 1.99
CA LYS A 72 13.93 -22.72 1.68
C LYS A 72 14.01 -23.87 2.68
N ALA A 73 15.14 -23.98 3.40
CA ALA A 73 15.35 -25.02 4.39
C ALA A 73 14.40 -24.96 5.60
N LEU A 74 13.65 -23.86 5.79
CA LEU A 74 12.68 -23.72 6.87
C LEU A 74 11.35 -24.38 6.49
N THR A 75 10.53 -23.67 5.73
CA THR A 75 9.29 -24.12 5.09
C THR A 75 8.86 -23.04 4.11
N ALA A 76 7.82 -23.28 3.32
CA ALA A 76 7.33 -22.33 2.33
C ALA A 76 6.61 -21.14 2.99
N TRP A 77 7.20 -19.94 2.85
CA TRP A 77 6.68 -18.69 3.40
C TRP A 77 6.35 -18.77 4.90
N PRO A 78 7.36 -19.04 5.77
CA PRO A 78 7.17 -19.27 7.20
C PRO A 78 6.75 -18.01 7.96
N VAL A 79 6.79 -16.85 7.31
CA VAL A 79 6.36 -15.58 7.90
C VAL A 79 5.28 -14.99 7.01
N THR A 80 4.15 -14.64 7.62
CA THR A 80 3.02 -13.98 6.97
C THR A 80 2.66 -12.71 7.73
N VAL A 81 2.19 -11.70 7.01
CA VAL A 81 1.74 -10.45 7.61
C VAL A 81 0.24 -10.52 7.84
N LEU A 82 -0.19 -10.34 9.09
CA LEU A 82 -1.60 -10.31 9.46
C LEU A 82 -2.16 -8.89 9.33
N SER A 83 -1.39 -7.90 9.75
CA SER A 83 -1.71 -6.49 9.56
C SER A 83 -0.46 -5.61 9.50
N VAL A 84 -0.56 -4.47 8.84
CA VAL A 84 0.49 -3.46 8.73
C VAL A 84 -0.17 -2.08 8.62
N ALA A 85 0.33 -1.07 9.34
CA ALA A 85 -0.29 0.26 9.40
C ALA A 85 -1.80 0.22 9.74
N GLY A 86 -2.21 -0.71 10.61
CA GLY A 86 -3.62 -0.89 11.01
C GLY A 86 -4.53 -1.51 9.94
N GLN A 87 -3.99 -1.94 8.80
CA GLN A 87 -4.75 -2.54 7.70
C GLN A 87 -4.22 -3.93 7.31
N SER A 88 -4.98 -4.71 6.55
CA SER A 88 -4.55 -5.98 5.97
C SER A 88 -3.56 -5.74 4.81
N PRO A 89 -2.52 -6.56 4.62
CA PRO A 89 -1.55 -6.40 3.54
C PRO A 89 -2.21 -6.56 2.16
N SER A 90 -1.91 -5.64 1.24
CA SER A 90 -2.37 -5.63 -0.16
C SER A 90 -1.30 -6.20 -1.11
N ASN A 91 -1.66 -6.47 -2.37
CA ASN A 91 -0.74 -6.92 -3.42
C ASN A 91 0.16 -8.10 -3.00
N VAL A 92 -0.36 -9.04 -2.22
CA VAL A 92 0.46 -10.14 -1.69
C VAL A 92 0.94 -11.03 -2.83
N LYS A 93 2.27 -11.09 -3.02
CA LYS A 93 2.94 -11.90 -4.04
C LYS A 93 3.93 -12.84 -3.39
N LYS A 94 3.78 -14.13 -3.70
CA LYS A 94 4.66 -15.21 -3.22
C LYS A 94 5.50 -15.71 -4.38
N THR A 95 6.82 -15.60 -4.27
CA THR A 95 7.77 -16.12 -5.27
C THR A 95 8.90 -16.90 -4.61
N LYS A 96 9.75 -17.52 -5.42
CA LYS A 96 10.92 -18.30 -4.97
C LYS A 96 12.02 -18.25 -6.02
N ASP A 97 13.27 -18.29 -5.58
CA ASP A 97 14.44 -18.59 -6.43
C ASP A 97 14.99 -19.98 -6.08
N SER A 98 16.26 -20.28 -6.37
CA SER A 98 16.90 -21.55 -5.99
C SER A 98 16.97 -21.78 -4.48
N ASN A 99 17.20 -20.71 -3.69
CA ASN A 99 17.62 -20.76 -2.29
C ASN A 99 16.60 -20.18 -1.31
N PHE A 100 15.73 -19.29 -1.77
CA PHE A 100 14.86 -18.46 -0.93
C PHE A 100 13.41 -18.46 -1.38
N TYR A 101 12.53 -18.27 -0.41
CA TYR A 101 11.15 -17.83 -0.60
C TYR A 101 11.08 -16.32 -0.39
N TYR A 102 10.28 -15.65 -1.22
CA TYR A 102 9.99 -14.23 -1.11
C TYR A 102 8.48 -14.03 -0.91
N TYR A 103 8.12 -13.32 0.15
CA TYR A 103 6.76 -12.86 0.43
C TYR A 103 6.77 -11.33 0.33
N ALA A 104 6.29 -10.81 -0.80
CA ALA A 104 6.12 -9.38 -1.02
C ALA A 104 4.68 -8.98 -0.69
N TYR A 105 4.51 -7.83 -0.05
CA TYR A 105 3.22 -7.25 0.28
C TYR A 105 3.30 -5.73 0.28
N SER A 106 2.18 -5.07 0.05
CA SER A 106 2.08 -3.62 0.07
C SER A 106 1.10 -3.13 1.15
N PHE A 107 1.24 -1.86 1.54
CA PHE A 107 0.27 -1.16 2.36
C PHE A 107 0.22 0.33 2.01
N TYR A 108 -0.91 0.97 2.29
CA TYR A 108 -1.08 2.40 2.08
C TYR A 108 -0.73 3.19 3.34
N SER A 109 -0.05 4.32 3.19
CA SER A 109 0.14 5.29 4.27
C SER A 109 0.06 6.72 3.77
N GLN A 110 -0.50 7.61 4.60
CA GLN A 110 -0.44 9.06 4.37
C GLN A 110 0.83 9.68 4.93
N ASP A 111 1.49 8.99 5.85
CA ASP A 111 2.57 9.51 6.65
C ASP A 111 3.53 8.38 7.00
N LEU A 112 4.77 8.49 6.52
CA LEU A 112 5.86 7.58 6.83
C LEU A 112 6.91 8.23 7.74
N SER A 113 6.63 9.44 8.27
CA SER A 113 7.47 10.09 9.29
C SER A 113 7.42 9.36 10.65
N LYS A 114 6.33 8.63 10.88
CA LYS A 114 6.09 7.87 12.11
C LYS A 114 6.41 6.40 11.91
N ALA A 115 6.67 5.72 13.02
CA ALA A 115 6.85 4.28 13.01
C ALA A 115 5.56 3.59 12.52
N VAL A 116 5.70 2.66 11.59
CA VAL A 116 4.62 1.82 11.07
C VAL A 116 4.64 0.48 11.79
N SER A 117 3.59 0.17 12.53
CA SER A 117 3.46 -1.12 13.22
C SER A 117 2.92 -2.21 12.29
N SER A 118 3.43 -3.43 12.46
CA SER A 118 3.01 -4.63 11.74
C SER A 118 2.83 -5.80 12.70
N LYS A 119 1.82 -6.62 12.47
CA LYS A 119 1.58 -7.89 13.16
C LYS A 119 1.89 -9.02 12.19
N ILE A 120 2.81 -9.90 12.56
CA ILE A 120 3.25 -11.04 11.74
C ILE A 120 2.97 -12.36 12.45
N LYS A 121 2.62 -13.40 11.68
CA LYS A 121 2.58 -14.79 12.14
C LYS A 121 3.80 -15.51 11.59
N ILE A 122 4.51 -16.20 12.47
CA ILE A 122 5.62 -17.09 12.15
C ILE A 122 5.14 -18.52 12.37
N ASP A 123 5.37 -19.37 11.37
CA ASP A 123 4.93 -20.76 11.33
C ASP A 123 6.03 -21.63 10.72
N VAL A 124 6.85 -22.21 11.58
CA VAL A 124 7.85 -23.22 11.23
C VAL A 124 7.46 -24.50 11.97
N PRO A 125 6.82 -25.48 11.28
CA PRO A 125 6.29 -26.68 11.91
C PRO A 125 7.34 -27.39 12.78
N GLY A 126 6.94 -27.77 14.00
CA GLY A 126 7.81 -28.48 14.96
C GLY A 126 8.98 -27.68 15.52
N THR A 127 9.20 -26.42 15.09
CA THR A 127 10.34 -25.60 15.54
C THR A 127 9.88 -24.33 16.24
N TYR A 128 9.02 -23.54 15.61
CA TYR A 128 8.63 -22.25 16.15
C TYR A 128 7.32 -21.73 15.56
N GLN A 129 6.38 -21.38 16.43
CA GLN A 129 5.10 -20.78 16.06
C GLN A 129 4.80 -19.62 16.99
N ALA A 130 4.65 -18.42 16.45
CA ALA A 130 4.36 -17.23 17.25
C ALA A 130 3.68 -16.14 16.42
N THR A 131 2.97 -15.26 17.10
CA THR A 131 2.50 -13.99 16.53
C THR A 131 3.21 -12.85 17.23
N HIS A 132 3.87 -11.99 16.46
CA HIS A 132 4.63 -10.85 16.98
C HIS A 132 4.16 -9.55 16.38
N GLN A 133 4.37 -8.47 17.13
CA GLN A 133 4.34 -7.13 16.58
C GLN A 133 5.77 -6.62 16.37
N ILE A 134 5.96 -5.85 15.31
CA ILE A 134 7.20 -5.15 14.98
C ILE A 134 6.86 -3.74 14.50
N SER A 135 7.87 -2.87 14.46
CA SER A 135 7.73 -1.51 13.94
C SER A 135 8.76 -1.22 12.87
N PHE A 136 8.38 -0.43 11.86
CA PHE A 136 9.27 0.04 10.79
C PHE A 136 9.44 1.55 10.88
N LYS A 137 10.66 2.05 10.70
CA LYS A 137 10.94 3.48 10.55
C LYS A 137 11.60 3.70 9.19
N PHE A 138 10.95 4.52 8.36
CA PHE A 138 11.41 4.80 7.00
C PHE A 138 12.30 6.04 6.98
N ASP A 139 13.30 6.03 6.10
CA ASP A 139 14.15 7.17 5.84
C ASP A 139 13.39 8.23 5.03
N GLN A 140 13.20 9.40 5.64
CA GLN A 140 12.43 10.49 5.06
C GLN A 140 13.14 11.17 3.88
N ALA A 141 14.48 11.13 3.82
CA ALA A 141 15.24 11.81 2.77
C ALA A 141 14.97 11.23 1.38
N SER A 142 14.56 9.96 1.32
CA SER A 142 14.31 9.22 0.09
C SER A 142 12.83 9.12 -0.30
N LEU A 143 11.92 9.70 0.49
CA LEU A 143 10.48 9.58 0.23
C LEU A 143 10.04 10.42 -0.98
N PRO A 144 9.18 9.87 -1.86
CA PRO A 144 8.59 10.65 -2.94
C PRO A 144 7.64 11.72 -2.36
N SER A 145 7.54 12.87 -3.02
CA SER A 145 6.63 13.93 -2.55
C SER A 145 5.16 13.52 -2.72
N LEU A 146 4.39 13.56 -1.63
CA LEU A 146 2.94 13.58 -1.73
C LEU A 146 2.52 14.97 -2.20
N LYS A 147 2.12 15.11 -3.47
CA LYS A 147 1.44 16.32 -3.94
C LYS A 147 0.13 16.44 -3.15
N LYS A 148 0.15 17.21 -2.07
CA LYS A 148 -1.07 17.66 -1.41
C LYS A 148 -1.79 18.51 -2.46
N ALA A 149 -3.00 18.13 -2.86
CA ALA A 149 -3.83 18.97 -3.72
C ALA A 149 -3.98 20.32 -3.01
N SER A 150 -3.17 21.31 -3.40
CA SER A 150 -3.15 22.63 -2.81
C SER A 150 -4.10 23.49 -3.63
N ALA A 151 -5.27 23.79 -3.07
CA ALA A 151 -5.96 25.02 -3.43
C ALA A 151 -5.09 26.19 -2.91
N SER A 152 -4.59 27.00 -3.85
CA SER A 152 -3.95 28.33 -3.74
C SER A 152 -3.14 28.73 -2.49
N GLN A 153 -1.84 28.93 -2.71
CA GLN A 153 -1.01 30.01 -2.13
C GLN A 153 -1.46 31.38 -2.72
N LYS A 154 -1.39 32.58 -2.13
CA LYS A 154 -0.58 33.29 -1.09
C LYS A 154 -1.50 34.41 -0.52
N THR A 155 -1.32 35.04 0.65
CA THR A 155 -0.14 35.81 1.09
C THR A 155 -0.29 36.19 2.58
N ALA A 156 0.77 36.06 3.37
CA ALA A 156 1.19 37.05 4.38
C ALA A 156 2.51 36.59 5.02
N SER A 157 3.46 37.51 5.11
CA SER A 157 4.81 37.33 5.64
C SER A 157 4.97 38.16 6.92
N GLN A 158 6.01 37.78 7.69
CA GLN A 158 6.70 38.45 8.80
C GLN A 158 6.19 38.17 10.23
N ASN A 159 6.97 37.48 11.08
CA ASN A 159 8.16 37.92 11.88
C ASN A 159 7.67 38.63 13.16
N SER A 160 8.02 38.32 14.42
CA SER A 160 9.29 38.01 15.11
C SER A 160 8.98 37.58 16.57
N THR A 161 9.58 36.54 17.14
CA THR A 161 10.77 36.51 18.03
C THR A 161 10.61 37.06 19.47
N SER A 162 10.81 36.12 20.42
CA SER A 162 11.58 36.20 21.70
C SER A 162 10.91 36.46 23.07
N LYS A 163 11.30 35.55 23.97
CA LYS A 163 11.80 35.69 25.35
C LYS A 163 10.82 35.81 26.54
N GLU A 164 10.56 34.62 27.07
CA GLU A 164 10.72 34.20 28.47
C GLU A 164 11.59 35.06 29.42
N LYS A 165 11.05 35.33 30.62
CA LYS A 165 11.77 35.21 31.91
C LYS A 165 10.82 34.99 33.10
N THR A 166 11.20 33.98 33.89
CA THR A 166 10.82 33.51 35.23
C THR A 166 10.68 34.57 36.33
N SER A 167 9.79 34.36 37.32
CA SER A 167 10.13 34.28 38.77
C SER A 167 8.94 33.94 39.69
N GLN A 168 9.30 33.25 40.77
CA GLN A 168 8.56 32.48 41.78
C GLN A 168 7.86 33.27 42.92
N ALA A 169 6.93 32.56 43.58
CA ALA A 169 6.59 32.53 45.03
C ALA A 169 5.84 33.74 45.63
N SER A 170 4.91 33.66 46.59
CA SER A 170 4.12 32.61 47.28
C SER A 170 3.12 33.35 48.22
N GLN A 171 1.90 32.79 48.43
CA GLN A 171 1.05 32.86 49.66
C GLN A 171 0.47 34.25 50.09
N THR A 172 -0.74 34.46 50.64
CA THR A 172 -1.94 33.70 51.03
C THR A 172 -3.05 34.75 51.28
N ASN A 173 -4.33 34.47 50.99
CA ASN A 173 -5.46 34.71 51.92
C ASN A 173 -6.83 34.36 51.29
N ASN A 174 -7.59 33.59 52.06
CA ASN A 174 -8.94 33.12 51.81
C ASN A 174 -9.95 34.25 51.60
N SER A 175 -10.88 34.07 50.66
CA SER A 175 -12.27 33.70 50.97
C SER A 175 -13.21 33.97 49.78
N SER A 176 -13.88 32.89 49.37
CA SER A 176 -15.26 32.82 48.84
C SER A 176 -15.66 33.72 47.66
N SER A 177 -15.74 33.11 46.48
CA SER A 177 -16.99 33.19 45.71
C SER A 177 -17.22 31.89 44.93
N ASP A 178 -18.13 31.05 45.42
CA ASP A 178 -18.49 29.76 44.82
C ASP A 178 -18.97 29.87 43.36
N ALA A 179 -19.36 31.07 42.92
CA ALA A 179 -19.78 31.35 41.56
C ALA A 179 -18.62 31.42 40.52
N ALA A 180 -17.41 31.77 40.94
CA ALA A 180 -16.27 31.91 40.02
C ALA A 180 -15.61 30.57 39.68
N VAL A 181 -15.55 29.65 40.66
CA VAL A 181 -15.06 28.28 40.47
C VAL A 181 -16.06 27.46 39.64
N ALA A 182 -17.36 27.63 39.88
CA ALA A 182 -18.41 26.96 39.11
C ALA A 182 -18.38 27.36 37.62
N LYS A 183 -18.11 28.63 37.28
CA LYS A 183 -17.96 29.06 35.88
C LYS A 183 -16.74 28.44 35.20
N GLN A 184 -15.59 28.39 35.87
CA GLN A 184 -14.37 27.78 35.30
C GLN A 184 -14.50 26.27 35.09
N VAL A 185 -15.11 25.56 36.04
CA VAL A 185 -15.35 24.12 35.92
C VAL A 185 -16.30 23.81 34.76
N LEU A 186 -17.34 24.63 34.57
CA LEU A 186 -18.35 24.41 33.53
C LEU A 186 -17.84 24.72 32.12
N ASP A 187 -16.92 25.67 31.97
CA ASP A 187 -16.24 25.97 30.70
C ASP A 187 -15.18 24.90 30.37
N LEU A 188 -14.44 24.40 31.37
CA LEU A 188 -13.55 23.25 31.21
C LEU A 188 -14.33 21.99 30.79
N GLU A 189 -15.51 21.75 31.37
CA GLU A 189 -16.34 20.59 31.03
C GLU A 189 -16.92 20.68 29.61
N LYS A 190 -17.26 21.90 29.15
CA LYS A 190 -17.65 22.14 27.75
C LYS A 190 -16.50 21.91 26.78
N GLU A 191 -15.28 22.34 27.13
CA GLU A 191 -14.09 22.08 26.32
C GLU A 191 -13.74 20.59 26.27
N VAL A 192 -13.85 19.88 27.39
CA VAL A 192 -13.63 18.42 27.46
C VAL A 192 -14.66 17.70 26.59
N LYS A 193 -15.96 18.01 26.73
CA LYS A 193 -17.02 17.44 25.88
C LYS A 193 -16.85 17.76 24.39
N ALA A 194 -16.36 18.96 24.06
CA ALA A 194 -16.08 19.33 22.68
C ALA A 194 -14.83 18.60 22.12
N LYS A 195 -13.79 18.40 22.95
CA LYS A 195 -12.60 17.63 22.60
C LYS A 195 -12.94 16.15 22.45
N GLU A 196 -13.74 15.56 23.33
CA GLU A 196 -14.25 14.19 23.25
C GLU A 196 -15.07 13.97 21.98
N LYS A 197 -16.02 14.84 21.65
CA LYS A 197 -16.80 14.73 20.39
C LYS A 197 -15.91 14.81 19.14
N LYS A 198 -14.90 15.68 19.15
CA LYS A 198 -13.92 15.78 18.05
C LYS A 198 -13.03 14.55 17.96
N LEU A 199 -12.66 13.97 19.10
CA LEU A 199 -11.81 12.79 19.19
C LEU A 199 -12.57 11.54 18.73
N ASN A 200 -13.81 11.33 19.20
CA ASN A 200 -14.68 10.25 18.74
C ASN A 200 -14.94 10.33 17.22
N LYS A 201 -15.25 11.52 16.69
CA LYS A 201 -15.41 11.70 15.23
C LYS A 201 -14.12 11.37 14.45
N LYS A 202 -12.95 11.67 15.00
CA LYS A 202 -11.66 11.32 14.41
C LYS A 202 -11.39 9.81 14.47
N GLU A 203 -11.81 9.16 15.55
CA GLU A 203 -11.72 7.70 15.70
C GLU A 203 -12.65 6.98 14.74
N ASP A 204 -13.92 7.41 14.62
CA ASP A 204 -14.89 6.83 13.68
C ASP A 204 -14.40 6.94 12.23
N THR A 205 -13.87 8.12 11.85
CA THR A 205 -13.30 8.33 10.51
C THR A 205 -12.04 7.51 10.25
N LEU A 206 -11.20 7.28 11.27
CA LEU A 206 -10.03 6.42 11.17
C LEU A 206 -10.43 4.94 11.04
N ALA A 207 -11.44 4.50 11.80
CA ALA A 207 -11.96 3.15 11.75
C ALA A 207 -12.62 2.84 10.40
N ALA A 208 -13.47 3.73 9.88
CA ALA A 208 -14.06 3.61 8.55
C ALA A 208 -13.00 3.56 7.44
N ARG A 209 -11.93 4.36 7.58
CA ARG A 209 -10.80 4.33 6.66
C ARG A 209 -10.03 3.00 6.73
N ALA A 210 -9.77 2.47 7.93
CA ALA A 210 -9.13 1.18 8.09
C ALA A 210 -9.97 0.05 7.46
N GLN A 211 -11.29 0.09 7.62
CA GLN A 211 -12.22 -0.87 7.01
C GLN A 211 -12.19 -0.80 5.47
N SER A 212 -12.27 0.40 4.89
CA SER A 212 -12.20 0.56 3.42
C SER A 212 -10.85 0.14 2.83
N LEU A 213 -9.74 0.41 3.52
CA LEU A 213 -8.42 -0.10 3.13
C LEU A 213 -8.35 -1.62 3.21
N ASN A 214 -8.94 -2.24 4.24
CA ASN A 214 -9.02 -3.70 4.35
C ASN A 214 -9.84 -4.33 3.21
N GLN A 215 -11.01 -3.77 2.90
CA GLN A 215 -11.85 -4.24 1.79
C GLN A 215 -11.11 -4.14 0.45
N ARG A 216 -10.46 -2.98 0.19
CA ARG A 216 -9.64 -2.79 -1.01
C ARG A 216 -8.48 -3.79 -1.07
N SER A 217 -7.82 -4.02 0.07
CA SER A 217 -6.70 -4.96 0.19
C SER A 217 -7.12 -6.38 -0.16
N GLN A 218 -8.26 -6.84 0.37
CA GLN A 218 -8.83 -8.15 0.05
C GLN A 218 -9.19 -8.28 -1.43
N ALA A 219 -9.85 -7.26 -2.00
CA ALA A 219 -10.23 -7.24 -3.42
C ALA A 219 -8.99 -7.26 -4.34
N VAL A 220 -7.96 -6.49 -4.02
CA VAL A 220 -6.70 -6.44 -4.77
C VAL A 220 -5.93 -7.76 -4.67
N ASN A 221 -5.89 -8.39 -3.50
CA ASN A 221 -5.28 -9.71 -3.34
C ASN A 221 -6.03 -10.77 -4.18
N ALA A 222 -7.35 -10.76 -4.15
CA ALA A 222 -8.17 -11.67 -4.97
C ALA A 222 -7.95 -11.44 -6.48
N ALA A 223 -7.93 -10.17 -6.93
CA ALA A 223 -7.66 -9.82 -8.31
C ALA A 223 -6.24 -10.19 -8.76
N SER A 224 -5.23 -9.97 -7.91
CA SER A 224 -3.84 -10.34 -8.19
C SER A 224 -3.65 -11.85 -8.34
N GLN A 225 -4.36 -12.66 -7.55
CA GLN A 225 -4.35 -14.11 -7.72
C GLN A 225 -4.95 -14.49 -9.09
N ARG A 226 -6.10 -13.92 -9.46
CA ARG A 226 -6.71 -14.16 -10.78
C ARG A 226 -5.78 -13.79 -11.94
N ASN A 227 -5.19 -12.60 -11.91
CA ASN A 227 -4.30 -12.13 -12.98
C ASN A 227 -3.02 -12.97 -13.11
N PHE A 228 -2.50 -13.50 -11.99
CA PHE A 228 -1.37 -14.44 -12.03
C PHE A 228 -1.73 -15.75 -12.74
N PHE A 229 -2.91 -16.32 -12.49
CA PHE A 229 -3.39 -17.50 -13.20
C PHE A 229 -3.64 -17.22 -14.70
N PHE A 230 -4.21 -16.06 -15.06
CA PHE A 230 -4.43 -15.70 -16.47
C PHE A 230 -3.12 -15.45 -17.25
N LEU A 231 -2.10 -14.85 -16.65
CA LEU A 231 -0.79 -14.63 -17.30
C LEU A 231 -0.02 -15.93 -17.52
N LEU A 232 -0.08 -16.87 -16.55
CA LEU A 232 0.62 -18.15 -16.67
C LEU A 232 -0.08 -19.14 -17.60
N PHE A 233 -1.40 -19.28 -17.51
CA PHE A 233 -2.13 -20.28 -18.29
C PHE A 233 -2.78 -19.71 -19.56
N GLY A 234 -3.28 -18.47 -19.52
CA GLY A 234 -3.91 -17.83 -20.68
C GLY A 234 -2.91 -17.47 -21.79
N GLY A 235 -1.70 -17.03 -21.43
CA GLY A 235 -0.62 -16.75 -22.39
C GLY A 235 -0.13 -18.01 -23.12
N ILE A 236 0.00 -19.14 -22.40
CA ILE A 236 0.43 -20.42 -22.98
C ILE A 236 -0.64 -20.98 -23.93
N LEU A 237 -1.92 -20.84 -23.58
CA LEU A 237 -3.02 -21.37 -24.40
C LEU A 237 -3.18 -20.59 -25.72
N VAL A 238 -3.00 -19.26 -25.69
CA VAL A 238 -3.00 -18.42 -26.91
C VAL A 238 -1.77 -18.69 -27.79
N LEU A 239 -0.58 -18.86 -27.20
CA LEU A 239 0.62 -19.22 -27.95
C LEU A 239 0.54 -20.62 -28.58
N GLY A 240 -0.02 -21.59 -27.85
CA GLY A 240 -0.20 -22.96 -28.36
C GLY A 240 -1.12 -23.02 -29.58
N LEU A 241 -2.24 -22.28 -29.57
CA LEU A 241 -3.14 -22.18 -30.72
C LEU A 241 -2.46 -21.50 -31.92
N PHE A 242 -1.70 -20.42 -31.68
CA PHE A 242 -0.96 -19.73 -32.75
C PHE A 242 0.10 -20.62 -33.43
N VAL A 243 0.80 -21.47 -32.67
CA VAL A 243 1.79 -22.39 -33.23
C VAL A 243 1.12 -23.47 -34.09
N LEU A 244 -0.04 -23.97 -33.68
CA LEU A 244 -0.82 -24.95 -34.46
C LEU A 244 -1.34 -24.36 -35.78
N ASP A 245 -1.82 -23.12 -35.76
CA ASP A 245 -2.27 -22.43 -36.98
C ASP A 245 -1.12 -22.20 -37.97
N ILE A 246 0.06 -21.80 -37.49
CA ILE A 246 1.25 -21.61 -38.33
C ILE A 246 1.71 -22.95 -38.93
N LEU A 247 1.74 -24.03 -38.14
CA LEU A 247 2.10 -25.37 -38.65
C LEU A 247 1.07 -25.89 -39.67
N GLY A 248 -0.22 -25.64 -39.45
CA GLY A 248 -1.28 -25.96 -40.41
C GLY A 248 -1.12 -25.23 -41.74
N LEU A 249 -0.75 -23.95 -41.70
CA LEU A 249 -0.49 -23.13 -42.89
C LEU A 249 0.75 -23.61 -43.66
N ILE A 250 1.82 -23.97 -42.95
CA ILE A 250 3.04 -24.55 -43.57
C ILE A 250 2.73 -25.90 -44.22
N TYR A 251 1.92 -26.75 -43.58
CA TYR A 251 1.50 -28.02 -44.14
C TYR A 251 0.66 -27.85 -45.41
N LEU A 252 -0.31 -26.92 -45.40
CA LEU A 252 -1.14 -26.58 -46.56
C LEU A 252 -0.30 -26.02 -47.72
N MET A 253 0.66 -25.14 -47.43
CA MET A 253 1.56 -24.61 -48.45
C MET A 253 2.42 -25.72 -49.07
N ARG A 254 2.98 -26.63 -48.25
CA ARG A 254 3.77 -27.76 -48.76
C ARG A 254 2.93 -28.72 -49.60
N LYS A 255 1.70 -29.02 -49.18
CA LYS A 255 0.76 -29.85 -49.95
C LYS A 255 0.37 -29.21 -51.28
N SER A 256 0.11 -27.90 -51.30
CA SER A 256 -0.22 -27.17 -52.54
C SER A 256 0.93 -27.14 -53.54
N LYS A 257 2.18 -27.12 -53.07
CA LYS A 257 3.37 -27.15 -53.93
C LYS A 257 3.53 -28.50 -54.62
N GLN A 258 3.29 -29.60 -53.89
CA GLN A 258 3.36 -30.95 -54.43
C GLN A 258 2.29 -31.23 -55.50
N GLN A 259 1.13 -30.59 -55.42
CA GLN A 259 0.07 -30.75 -56.45
C GLN A 259 0.29 -29.91 -57.71
N LYS A 260 1.25 -28.96 -57.72
CA LYS A 260 1.61 -28.19 -58.91
C LYS A 260 2.75 -28.81 -59.72
N GLU A 261 3.42 -29.82 -59.17
CA GLU A 261 4.54 -30.54 -59.79
C GLU A 261 4.10 -31.89 -60.40
N GLN A 262 2.79 -32.16 -60.47
CA GLN A 262 2.15 -33.21 -61.27
C GLN A 262 1.29 -32.59 -62.37
#